data_AF-A0A3N5Y0Z9-F1
#
_entry.id   AF-A0A3N5Y0Z9-F1
#
_cell.length_a   1.000
_cell.length_b   1.000
_cell.length_c   1.000
_cell.angle_alpha   90.00
_cell.angle_beta   90.00
_cell.angle_gamma   90.00
#
_symmetry.space_group_name_H-M   'P 1'
#
loop_
_entity.id
_entity.type
_entity.pdbx_description
1 polymer ?
#
loop_
_entity_poly.entity_id
_entity_poly.type
_entity_poly.pdbx_seq_one_letter_code
_entity_poly.pdbx_strand_id
1 'polypeptide(L)' 'MAVFLLKAKHGTSYVPPDATGMFTDVPEGHWARVWIEQLAREGITAGCSATTYCPDNPVTRGQMAVFLSRTFGF' A
#
# COMPACT_ATOMS: atom_id res chain seq x y z
N MET A 1 3.12 3.86 -5.05
CA MET A 1 3.63 2.48 -5.21
C MET A 1 2.56 1.40 -5.01
N ALA A 2 1.59 1.57 -4.11
CA ALA A 2 0.58 0.55 -3.79
C ALA A 2 -0.19 0.03 -5.02
N VAL A 3 -0.60 0.93 -5.93
CA VAL A 3 -1.29 0.55 -7.18
C VAL A 3 -0.46 -0.42 -8.03
N PHE A 4 0.83 -0.14 -8.20
CA PHE A 4 1.71 -0.97 -9.03
C PHE A 4 1.83 -2.38 -8.47
N LEU A 5 2.12 -2.52 -7.16
CA LEU A 5 2.30 -3.82 -6.52
C LEU A 5 1.01 -4.65 -6.56
N LEU A 6 -0.13 -4.04 -6.23
CA LEU A 6 -1.42 -4.75 -6.21
C LEU A 6 -1.87 -5.17 -7.61
N LYS A 7 -1.69 -4.30 -8.63
CA LYS A 7 -1.97 -4.68 -10.02
C LYS A 7 -0.99 -5.72 -10.56
N ALA A 8 0.28 -5.67 -10.15
CA ALA A 8 1.27 -6.67 -10.54
C ALA A 8 0.96 -8.05 -9.91
N LYS A 9 0.43 -8.08 -8.68
CA LYS A 9 0.04 -9.31 -7.98
C LYS A 9 -1.28 -9.90 -8.46
N HIS A 10 -2.32 -9.07 -8.61
CA HIS A 10 -3.70 -9.52 -8.87
C HIS A 10 -4.16 -9.34 -10.33
N GLY A 11 -3.38 -8.64 -11.15
CA GLY A 11 -3.72 -8.32 -12.55
C GLY A 11 -4.13 -6.86 -12.76
N THR A 12 -4.11 -6.42 -14.02
CA THR A 12 -4.30 -5.01 -14.42
C THR A 12 -5.71 -4.47 -14.16
N SER A 13 -6.71 -5.35 -14.12
CA SER A 13 -8.13 -5.06 -13.84
C SER A 13 -8.49 -5.08 -12.36
N TYR A 14 -7.54 -5.41 -11.47
CA TYR A 14 -7.81 -5.48 -10.04
C TYR A 14 -8.25 -4.13 -9.47
N VAL A 15 -9.29 -4.17 -8.62
CA VAL A 15 -9.81 -3.04 -7.86
C VAL A 15 -9.88 -3.46 -6.39
N PRO A 16 -9.23 -2.75 -5.46
CA PRO A 16 -9.31 -3.05 -4.04
C PRO A 16 -10.72 -2.82 -3.48
N PRO A 17 -11.09 -3.51 -2.39
CA PRO A 17 -12.32 -3.22 -1.66
C PRO A 17 -12.28 -1.82 -1.01
N ASP A 18 -13.44 -1.35 -0.56
CA ASP A 18 -13.57 -0.05 0.08
C ASP A 18 -12.69 0.10 1.33
N ALA A 19 -12.20 1.32 1.51
CA ALA A 19 -11.34 1.69 2.62
C ALA A 19 -12.15 1.89 3.90
N THR A 20 -11.58 1.43 5.01
CA THR A 20 -12.15 1.50 6.36
C THR A 20 -11.56 2.61 7.23
N GLY A 21 -10.49 3.28 6.80
CA GLY A 21 -9.79 4.31 7.57
C GLY A 21 -8.71 3.77 8.47
N MET A 22 -7.80 2.97 7.93
CA MET A 22 -6.71 2.35 8.70
C MET A 22 -5.61 3.34 9.10
N PHE A 23 -5.40 4.40 8.33
CA PHE A 23 -4.33 5.38 8.54
C PHE A 23 -4.89 6.77 8.77
N THR A 24 -4.39 7.47 9.78
CA THR A 24 -4.88 8.80 10.21
C THR A 24 -4.48 9.92 9.26
N ASP A 25 -3.40 9.73 8.49
CA ASP A 25 -2.83 10.68 7.55
C ASP A 25 -3.30 10.47 6.10
N VAL A 26 -4.23 9.53 5.88
CA VAL A 26 -4.83 9.26 4.56
C VAL A 26 -6.33 9.58 4.63
N PRO A 27 -6.75 10.81 4.31
CA PRO A 27 -8.17 11.22 4.42
C PRO A 27 -9.06 10.47 3.43
N GLU A 28 -10.38 10.45 3.67
CA GLU A 28 -11.35 9.68 2.85
C GLU A 28 -11.32 10.02 1.36
N GLY A 29 -11.05 11.27 0.99
CA GLY A 29 -10.91 11.71 -0.39
C GLY A 29 -9.57 11.38 -1.06
N HIS A 30 -8.63 10.74 -0.35
CA HIS A 30 -7.32 10.45 -0.91
C HIS A 30 -7.41 9.33 -1.95
N TRP A 31 -7.04 9.62 -3.20
CA TRP A 31 -7.16 8.71 -4.34
C TRP A 31 -6.53 7.32 -4.11
N ALA A 32 -5.43 7.27 -3.35
CA ALA A 32 -4.71 6.03 -3.08
C ALA A 32 -5.22 5.26 -1.85
N ARG A 33 -6.21 5.79 -1.12
CA ARG A 33 -6.62 5.25 0.19
C ARG A 33 -6.96 3.76 0.15
N VAL A 34 -7.83 3.35 -0.77
CA VAL A 34 -8.23 1.94 -0.95
C VAL A 34 -7.03 1.04 -1.28
N TRP A 35 -6.08 1.53 -2.06
CA TRP A 35 -4.88 0.79 -2.45
C TRP A 35 -3.90 0.66 -1.29
N ILE A 36 -3.73 1.72 -0.51
CA ILE A 36 -2.85 1.76 0.66
C ILE A 36 -3.36 0.80 1.73
N GLU A 37 -4.65 0.83 2.04
CA GLU A 37 -5.24 -0.07 3.03
C GLU A 37 -5.16 -1.52 2.57
N GLN A 38 -5.43 -1.81 1.30
CA GLN A 38 -5.29 -3.16 0.79
C GLN A 38 -3.84 -3.65 0.85
N LEU A 39 -2.87 -2.80 0.54
CA LEU A 39 -1.44 -3.11 0.66
C LEU A 39 -1.07 -3.47 2.12
N ALA A 40 -1.69 -2.78 3.09
CA ALA A 40 -1.48 -3.03 4.51
C ALA A 40 -2.19 -4.30 4.99
N ARG A 41 -3.42 -4.56 4.52
CA ARG A 41 -4.20 -5.77 4.79
C ARG A 41 -3.49 -7.03 4.28
N GLU A 42 -2.78 -6.92 3.16
CA GLU A 42 -1.96 -8.01 2.62
C GLU A 42 -0.59 -8.16 3.32
N GLY A 43 -0.31 -7.37 4.36
CA GLY A 43 0.93 -7.44 5.13
C GLY A 43 2.17 -6.96 4.37
N ILE A 44 2.00 -6.30 3.22
CA ILE A 44 3.11 -5.82 2.40
C ILE A 44 3.74 -4.58 3.07
N THR A 45 2.91 -3.69 3.60
CA THR A 45 3.34 -2.48 4.31
C THR A 45 2.74 -2.39 5.72
N ALA A 46 3.46 -1.75 6.64
CA ALA A 46 2.97 -1.40 7.97
C ALA A 46 2.77 0.12 8.16
N GLY A 47 3.04 0.91 7.11
CA GLY A 47 3.12 2.38 7.23
C GLY A 47 4.47 2.84 7.82
N CYS A 48 4.58 4.15 8.04
CA CYS A 48 5.74 4.77 8.67
C CYS A 48 5.64 4.78 10.20
N SER A 49 4.43 4.67 10.74
CA SER A 49 4.17 4.44 12.16
C SER A 49 2.96 3.51 12.33
N ALA A 50 2.59 3.19 13.57
CA ALA A 50 1.44 2.33 13.85
C ALA A 50 0.11 2.89 13.31
N THR A 51 -0.01 4.20 13.11
CA THR A 51 -1.25 4.86 12.67
C THR A 51 -1.09 5.69 11.40
N THR A 52 0.13 5.85 10.88
CA THR A 52 0.41 6.73 9.72
C THR A 52 1.10 5.98 8.59
N TYR A 53 0.70 6.30 7.37
CA TYR A 53 1.25 5.70 6.15
C TYR A 53 2.43 6.50 5.56
N CYS A 54 2.45 7.81 5.73
CA CYS A 54 3.36 8.78 5.10
C CYS A 54 3.33 8.71 3.55
N PRO A 55 2.20 9.05 2.90
CA PRO A 55 2.04 8.89 1.45
C PRO A 55 3.01 9.74 0.61
N ASP A 56 3.42 10.91 1.11
CA ASP A 56 4.30 11.84 0.40
C ASP A 56 5.80 11.52 0.58
N ASN A 57 6.14 10.61 1.50
CA ASN A 57 7.53 10.27 1.73
C ASN A 57 8.06 9.42 0.56
N PRO A 58 9.24 9.76 0.01
CA PRO A 58 9.83 8.99 -1.05
C PRO A 58 10.20 7.59 -0.55
N VAL A 59 9.83 6.58 -1.33
CA VAL A 59 10.23 5.19 -1.06
C VAL A 59 11.65 4.98 -1.56
N THR A 60 12.55 4.58 -0.67
CA THR A 60 13.93 4.21 -1.02
C THR A 60 13.97 2.91 -1.82
N ARG A 61 15.05 2.69 -2.58
CA ARG A 61 15.25 1.44 -3.34
C ARG A 61 15.23 0.19 -2.44
N GLY A 62 15.81 0.29 -1.24
CA GLY A 62 15.80 -0.81 -0.27
C GLY A 62 14.40 -1.14 0.24
N GLN A 63 13.59 -0.12 0.54
CA GLN A 63 12.18 -0.31 0.91
C GLN A 63 11.39 -0.95 -0.24
N MET A 64 11.58 -0.49 -1.48
CA MET A 64 10.93 -1.10 -2.65
C MET A 64 11.28 -2.58 -2.80
N ALA A 65 12.54 -2.97 -2.58
CA ALA A 65 12.94 -4.38 -2.63
C ALA A 65 12.21 -5.23 -1.58
N VAL A 66 12.06 -4.73 -0.35
CA VAL A 66 11.28 -5.40 0.71
C VAL A 66 9.82 -5.56 0.29
N PHE A 67 9.21 -4.51 -0.28
CA PHE A 67 7.83 -4.58 -0.73
C PHE A 67 7.65 -5.61 -1.86
N LEU A 68 8.59 -5.70 -2.80
CA LEU A 68 8.57 -6.71 -3.86
C LEU A 68 8.72 -8.13 -3.30
N SER A 69 9.67 -8.37 -2.38
CA SER A 69 9.84 -9.67 -1.72
C SER A 69 8.58 -10.08 -0.95
N ARG A 70 7.97 -9.17 -0.18
CA ARG A 70 6.69 -9.45 0.52
C ARG A 70 5.51 -9.69 -0.42
N THR A 71 5.50 -9.04 -1.59
CA THR A 71 4.40 -9.17 -2.56
C THR A 71 4.45 -10.51 -3.29
N PHE A 72 5.63 -10.98 -3.67
CA PHE A 72 5.81 -12.15 -4.54
C PHE A 72 6.46 -13.37 -3.87
N GLY A 73 6.92 -13.25 -2.62
CA GLY A 73 7.39 -14.38 -1.81
C GLY A 73 8.73 -14.96 -2.25
N PHE A 74 9.73 -14.11 -2.52
CA PHE A 74 11.13 -14.53 -2.67
C PHE A 74 11.89 -14.35 -1.36
#